data_AF-A0A7W0S057-F1
#
_entry.id   AF-A0A7W0S057-F1
#
_cell.length_a   1.000
_cell.length_b   1.000
_cell.length_c   1.000
_cell.angle_alpha   90.00
_cell.angle_beta   90.00
_cell.angle_gamma   90.00
#
_symmetry.space_group_name_H-M   'P 1'
#
loop_
_entity.id
_entity.type
_entity.pdbx_description
1 polymer ?
#
loop_
_entity_poly.entity_id
_entity_poly.type
_entity_poly.pdbx_seq_one_letter_code
_entity_poly.pdbx_strand_id
1 'polypeptide(L)'
;YYEEGVFSEEPGDNQCLVEIGCWGPVVQCNIVERGAINHMGGCMVAGGACIGCTMPGFPDKYSPFYKAPPGSALSGGVSKVYGGGIRRLRRLSMKSGNRTGIWDNAHEVPSGWGVAHGRPDPIQKMNTFFYKKLQYHGTVNHGARNKKQPLPGSRDILKQKGVDMEKSVPVLGERVITREEL
;
A
#
# COMPACT_ATOMS: atom_id res chain seq x y z
N TYR A 1 -1.03 9.39 7.52
CA TYR A 1 -2.17 10.33 7.38
C TYR A 1 -1.74 11.78 7.28
N TYR A 2 -1.07 12.35 8.29
CA TYR A 2 -0.67 13.77 8.26
C TYR A 2 0.18 14.16 7.03
N GLU A 3 1.23 13.41 6.71
CA GLU A 3 2.12 13.64 5.54
C GLU A 3 1.36 13.61 4.21
N GLU A 4 0.32 12.79 4.13
CA GLU A 4 -0.51 12.67 2.94
C GLU A 4 -1.65 13.69 2.92
N GLY A 5 -1.77 14.55 3.93
CA GLY A 5 -2.87 15.50 4.07
C GLY A 5 -4.23 14.81 4.13
N VAL A 6 -4.30 13.68 4.84
CA VAL A 6 -5.54 12.95 5.13
C VAL A 6 -5.90 13.25 6.58
N PHE A 7 -6.94 14.05 6.78
CA PHE A 7 -7.37 14.53 8.09
C PHE A 7 -8.80 14.08 8.37
N SER A 8 -9.02 13.75 9.64
CA SER A 8 -10.32 13.35 10.17
C SER A 8 -11.25 14.55 10.26
N GLU A 9 -12.52 14.31 9.96
CA GLU A 9 -13.60 15.29 10.13
C GLU A 9 -14.33 15.06 11.47
N GLU A 10 -14.39 13.82 11.95
CA GLU A 10 -15.11 13.43 13.15
C GLU A 10 -14.22 12.71 14.19
N PRO A 11 -14.43 12.94 15.50
CA PRO A 11 -13.76 12.17 16.55
C PRO A 11 -14.02 10.67 16.41
N GLY A 12 -12.96 9.86 16.41
CA GLY A 12 -13.03 8.40 16.26
C GLY A 12 -12.62 7.87 14.89
N ASP A 13 -12.39 8.75 13.90
CA ASP A 13 -11.79 8.34 12.63
C ASP A 13 -10.36 7.78 12.81
N ASN A 14 -9.96 6.92 11.89
CA ASN A 14 -8.60 6.39 11.81
C ASN A 14 -7.58 7.38 11.21
N GLN A 15 -8.02 8.56 10.81
CA GLN A 15 -7.20 9.55 10.11
C GLN A 15 -6.51 10.51 11.10
N CYS A 16 -5.79 11.51 10.58
CA CYS A 16 -5.10 12.44 11.46
C CYS A 16 -6.07 13.44 12.10
N LEU A 17 -6.04 13.51 13.43
CA LEU A 17 -6.95 14.31 14.27
C LEU A 17 -6.55 15.79 14.42
N VAL A 18 -5.66 16.31 13.57
CA VAL A 18 -5.12 17.67 13.75
C VAL A 18 -6.17 18.77 13.50
N GLU A 19 -7.15 18.51 12.61
CA GLU A 19 -8.21 19.47 12.30
C GLU A 19 -9.29 19.51 13.41
N ILE A 20 -9.45 18.41 14.16
CA ILE A 20 -10.38 18.33 15.30
C ILE A 20 -9.78 18.80 16.64
N GLY A 21 -8.51 19.24 16.65
CA GLY A 21 -7.87 19.86 17.83
C GLY A 21 -6.67 19.13 18.43
N CYS A 22 -6.04 18.19 17.71
CA CYS A 22 -4.84 17.52 18.21
C CYS A 22 -3.61 18.44 18.25
N TRP A 23 -3.05 18.62 19.46
CA TRP A 23 -1.81 19.37 19.72
C TRP A 23 -0.54 18.52 19.64
N GLY A 24 -0.65 17.26 19.23
CA GLY A 24 0.46 16.29 19.18
C GLY A 24 1.78 16.84 18.58
N PRO A 25 1.76 17.63 17.49
CA PRO A 25 3.00 18.15 16.88
C PRO A 25 3.88 19.03 17.77
N VAL A 26 3.34 19.62 18.84
CA VAL A 26 4.09 20.55 19.73
C VAL A 26 4.19 20.06 21.16
N VAL A 27 3.60 18.90 21.47
CA VAL A 27 3.52 18.35 22.82
C VAL A 27 4.67 17.37 23.04
N GLN A 28 5.40 17.55 24.14
CA GLN A 28 6.48 16.67 24.54
C GLN A 28 5.90 15.50 25.35
N CYS A 29 5.49 14.44 24.64
CA CYS A 29 4.94 13.23 25.25
C CYS A 29 5.36 12.01 24.43
N ASN A 30 5.86 10.97 25.10
CA ASN A 30 6.31 9.73 24.46
C ASN A 30 5.20 8.69 24.29
N ILE A 31 3.92 9.03 24.57
CA ILE A 31 2.82 8.07 24.57
C ILE A 31 2.60 7.40 23.20
N VAL A 32 2.98 8.06 22.11
CA VAL A 32 2.86 7.50 20.74
C VAL A 32 3.86 6.38 20.50
N GLU A 33 5.06 6.48 21.07
CA GLU A 33 6.11 5.46 20.94
C GLU A 33 5.98 4.38 22.02
N ARG A 34 5.62 4.79 23.25
CA ARG A 34 5.54 3.92 24.42
C ARG A 34 4.20 3.17 24.54
N GLY A 35 3.10 3.74 24.04
CA GLY A 35 1.73 3.31 24.36
C GLY A 35 1.30 3.69 25.79
N ALA A 36 0.02 3.52 26.10
CA ALA A 36 -0.52 3.85 27.43
C ALA A 36 -0.24 2.74 28.46
N ILE A 37 -0.57 1.49 28.12
CA ILE A 37 -0.38 0.33 28.99
C ILE A 37 0.22 -0.80 28.14
N ASN A 38 1.42 -1.28 28.48
CA ASN A 38 2.10 -2.38 27.77
C ASN A 38 2.13 -2.19 26.24
N HIS A 39 2.53 -1.01 25.75
CA HIS A 39 2.53 -0.65 24.33
C HIS A 39 1.16 -0.66 23.64
N MET A 40 0.07 -0.71 24.40
CA MET A 40 -1.29 -0.62 23.88
C MET A 40 -1.92 0.74 24.14
N GLY A 41 -2.74 1.17 23.18
CA GLY A 41 -3.51 2.40 23.27
C GLY A 41 -2.66 3.65 23.11
N GLY A 42 -2.97 4.68 23.92
CA GLY A 42 -2.51 6.05 23.73
C GLY A 42 -3.63 6.91 23.14
N CYS A 43 -3.61 8.22 23.37
CA CYS A 43 -4.78 9.05 23.05
C CYS A 43 -5.09 9.01 21.56
N MET A 44 -4.09 9.22 20.69
CA MET A 44 -4.31 9.26 19.24
C MET A 44 -4.69 7.89 18.65
N VAL A 45 -4.16 6.80 19.21
CA VAL A 45 -4.51 5.43 18.79
C VAL A 45 -5.96 5.10 19.13
N ALA A 46 -6.46 5.61 20.26
CA ALA A 46 -7.84 5.48 20.67
C ALA A 46 -8.80 6.49 19.98
N GLY A 47 -8.32 7.27 19.00
CA GLY A 47 -9.14 8.30 18.33
C GLY A 47 -9.30 9.61 19.11
N GLY A 48 -8.59 9.77 20.23
CA GLY A 48 -8.59 10.98 21.05
C GLY A 48 -7.51 11.98 20.63
N ALA A 49 -7.91 13.22 20.36
CA ALA A 49 -6.99 14.33 20.09
C ALA A 49 -6.05 14.58 21.29
N CYS A 50 -4.77 14.84 21.02
CA CYS A 50 -3.83 15.21 22.08
C CYS A 50 -4.19 16.59 22.64
N ILE A 51 -4.42 16.68 23.94
CA ILE A 51 -4.75 17.93 24.64
C ILE A 51 -3.55 18.62 25.30
N GLY A 52 -2.36 18.04 25.18
CA GLY A 52 -1.14 18.62 25.75
C GLY A 52 -0.99 18.49 27.27
N CYS A 53 -1.55 17.46 27.90
CA CYS A 53 -1.54 17.29 29.36
C CYS A 53 -0.15 17.21 30.01
N THR A 54 0.92 16.91 29.25
CA THR A 54 2.30 16.86 29.75
C THR A 54 3.02 18.21 29.66
N MET A 55 2.39 19.23 29.07
CA MET A 55 3.00 20.53 28.87
C MET A 55 2.72 21.46 30.06
N PRO A 56 3.67 22.33 30.45
CA PRO A 56 3.52 23.20 31.62
C PRO A 56 2.42 24.27 31.46
N GLY A 57 2.00 24.56 30.23
CA GLY A 57 0.92 25.51 29.95
C GLY A 57 -0.48 24.91 29.95
N PHE A 58 -0.62 23.64 30.32
CA PHE A 58 -1.91 22.95 30.39
C PHE A 58 -2.69 23.39 31.64
N PRO A 59 -4.01 23.63 31.55
CA PRO A 59 -4.88 23.53 30.37
C PRO A 59 -4.98 24.82 29.54
N ASP A 60 -4.62 25.97 30.10
CA ASP A 60 -5.01 27.28 29.58
C ASP A 60 -4.50 27.56 28.16
N LYS A 61 -3.24 27.22 27.86
CA LYS A 61 -2.62 27.48 26.55
C LYS A 61 -3.08 26.54 25.43
N TYR A 62 -3.75 25.45 25.80
CA TYR A 62 -4.21 24.41 24.86
C TYR A 62 -5.74 24.42 24.70
N SER A 63 -6.43 25.22 25.52
CA SER A 63 -7.86 25.47 25.39
C SER A 63 -8.14 26.46 24.24
N PRO A 64 -9.23 26.28 23.47
CA PRO A 64 -10.20 25.18 23.48
C PRO A 64 -9.69 23.89 22.80
N PHE A 65 -9.98 22.74 23.41
CA PHE A 65 -9.44 21.43 22.97
C PHE A 65 -9.99 20.92 21.62
N TYR A 66 -11.21 21.30 21.24
CA TYR A 66 -11.88 20.81 20.04
C TYR A 66 -11.70 21.74 18.84
N LYS A 67 -10.67 22.59 18.86
CA LYS A 67 -10.36 23.52 17.77
C LYS A 67 -8.94 23.28 17.30
N ALA A 68 -8.76 23.22 15.98
CA ALA A 68 -7.46 23.10 15.36
C ALA A 68 -6.47 24.15 15.92
N PRO A 69 -5.25 23.75 16.34
CA PRO A 69 -4.24 24.70 16.75
C PRO A 69 -3.90 25.67 15.61
N PRO A 70 -3.58 26.95 15.90
CA PRO A 70 -3.37 27.95 14.86
C PRO A 70 -2.27 27.58 13.87
N GLY A 71 -1.21 26.91 14.34
CA GLY A 71 -0.12 26.42 13.49
C GLY A 71 -0.51 25.24 12.58
N SER A 72 -1.53 24.46 12.95
CA SER A 72 -1.92 23.29 12.14
C SER A 72 -2.66 23.67 10.87
N ALA A 73 -3.30 24.85 10.82
CA ALA A 73 -4.00 25.31 9.63
C ALA A 73 -3.04 25.47 8.43
N LEU A 74 -1.88 26.09 8.67
CA LEU A 74 -0.86 26.27 7.64
C LEU A 74 -0.24 24.94 7.22
N SER A 75 0.26 24.18 8.19
CA SER A 75 0.93 22.90 7.92
C SER A 75 -0.02 21.86 7.33
N GLY A 76 -1.30 21.87 7.73
CA GLY A 76 -2.34 21.02 7.18
C GLY A 76 -2.64 21.36 5.72
N GLY A 77 -2.75 22.64 5.39
CA GLY A 77 -2.93 23.10 4.00
C GLY A 77 -1.78 22.68 3.09
N VAL A 78 -0.52 22.87 3.53
CA VAL A 78 0.66 22.43 2.77
C VAL A 78 0.68 20.91 2.59
N SER A 79 0.38 20.16 3.65
CA SER A 79 0.30 18.70 3.58
C SER A 79 -0.80 18.19 2.65
N LYS A 80 -1.95 18.88 2.53
CA LYS A 80 -3.00 18.52 1.56
C LYS A 80 -2.51 18.60 0.12
N VAL A 81 -1.79 19.67 -0.23
CA VAL A 81 -1.25 19.88 -1.58
C VAL A 81 -0.20 18.83 -1.90
N TYR A 82 0.81 18.70 -1.03
CA TYR A 82 1.89 17.73 -1.19
C TYR A 82 1.36 16.29 -1.22
N GLY A 83 0.51 15.94 -0.27
CA GLY A 83 -0.11 14.63 -0.15
C GLY A 83 -1.05 14.28 -1.31
N GLY A 84 -1.73 15.27 -1.91
CA GLY A 84 -2.47 15.07 -3.17
C GLY A 84 -1.58 14.53 -4.29
N GLY A 85 -0.43 15.17 -4.52
CA GLY A 85 0.54 14.73 -5.52
C GLY A 85 1.14 13.36 -5.19
N ILE A 86 1.63 13.18 -3.97
CA ILE A 86 2.30 11.93 -3.58
C ILE A 86 1.36 10.73 -3.56
N ARG A 87 0.13 10.86 -3.07
CA ARG A 87 -0.83 9.75 -3.11
C ARG A 87 -1.09 9.28 -4.53
N ARG A 88 -1.14 10.21 -5.50
CA ARG A 88 -1.30 9.85 -6.91
C ARG A 88 -0.09 9.08 -7.42
N LEU A 89 1.12 9.55 -7.13
CA LEU A 89 2.36 8.88 -7.52
C LEU A 89 2.48 7.50 -6.85
N ARG A 90 2.22 7.40 -5.53
CA ARG A 90 2.18 6.14 -4.78
C ARG A 90 1.17 5.17 -5.40
N ARG A 91 -0.05 5.60 -5.75
CA ARG A 91 -1.04 4.74 -6.43
C ARG A 91 -0.55 4.23 -7.78
N LEU A 92 0.17 5.04 -8.56
CA LEU A 92 0.75 4.60 -9.83
C LEU A 92 1.86 3.55 -9.60
N SER A 93 2.75 3.79 -8.64
CA SER A 93 3.78 2.81 -8.26
C SER A 93 3.18 1.50 -7.74
N MET A 94 2.19 1.59 -6.83
CA MET A 94 1.48 0.43 -6.29
C MET A 94 0.79 -0.38 -7.38
N LYS A 95 0.26 0.26 -8.42
CA LYS A 95 -0.36 -0.44 -9.55
C LYS A 95 0.63 -1.32 -10.30
N SER A 96 1.88 -0.88 -10.44
CA SER A 96 2.96 -1.72 -11.01
C SER A 96 3.52 -2.72 -10.01
N GLY A 97 3.60 -2.36 -8.72
CA GLY A 97 4.15 -3.21 -7.67
C GLY A 97 3.25 -4.38 -7.28
N ASN A 98 1.94 -4.20 -7.33
CA ASN A 98 0.94 -5.23 -7.05
C ASN A 98 0.76 -6.24 -8.22
N ARG A 99 1.66 -6.26 -9.21
CA ARG A 99 1.68 -7.27 -10.28
C ARG A 99 2.96 -8.09 -10.22
N THR A 100 2.81 -9.40 -10.33
CA THR A 100 3.95 -10.31 -10.40
C THR A 100 4.50 -10.40 -11.82
N GLY A 101 5.75 -10.85 -11.96
CA GLY A 101 6.37 -11.08 -13.28
C GLY A 101 5.61 -12.12 -14.12
N ILE A 102 5.00 -13.12 -13.48
CA ILE A 102 4.15 -14.11 -14.16
C ILE A 102 2.91 -13.44 -14.76
N TRP A 103 2.24 -12.56 -14.02
CA TRP A 103 1.02 -11.87 -14.50
C TRP A 103 1.32 -10.84 -15.59
N ASP A 104 2.53 -10.28 -15.57
CA ASP A 104 3.03 -9.44 -16.64
C ASP A 104 3.25 -10.26 -17.92
N ASN A 105 3.82 -11.47 -17.80
CA ASN A 105 4.07 -12.37 -18.94
C ASN A 105 2.79 -13.02 -19.50
N ALA A 106 1.87 -13.47 -18.62
CA ALA A 106 0.61 -14.11 -19.01
C ALA A 106 -0.44 -13.09 -19.50
N HIS A 107 -0.21 -11.80 -19.24
CA HIS A 107 -1.17 -10.72 -19.49
C HIS A 107 -2.54 -10.93 -18.83
N GLU A 108 -2.62 -11.79 -17.83
CA GLU A 108 -3.83 -12.12 -17.08
C GLU A 108 -3.49 -12.31 -15.60
N VAL A 109 -4.49 -12.10 -14.75
CA VAL A 109 -4.38 -12.32 -13.31
C VAL A 109 -5.06 -13.66 -13.01
N PRO A 110 -4.36 -14.66 -12.40
CA PRO A 110 -4.81 -16.05 -12.36
C PRO A 110 -6.06 -16.34 -11.51
N SER A 111 -6.66 -15.35 -10.84
CA SER A 111 -7.79 -15.60 -9.94
C SER A 111 -8.72 -14.41 -9.79
N GLY A 112 -9.97 -14.68 -9.41
CA GLY A 112 -10.97 -13.68 -9.05
C GLY A 112 -10.74 -12.98 -7.71
N TRP A 113 -9.74 -13.43 -6.92
CA TRP A 113 -9.39 -12.84 -5.61
C TRP A 113 -8.28 -11.79 -5.70
N GLY A 114 -7.70 -11.59 -6.88
CA GLY A 114 -6.71 -10.53 -7.10
C GLY A 114 -7.37 -9.16 -7.19
N VAL A 115 -6.93 -8.21 -6.36
CA VAL A 115 -7.36 -6.80 -6.42
C VAL A 115 -7.00 -6.15 -7.77
N ALA A 116 -5.98 -6.69 -8.46
CA ALA A 116 -5.63 -6.28 -9.80
C ALA A 116 -6.52 -7.00 -10.83
N HIS A 117 -7.42 -6.26 -11.48
CA HIS A 117 -8.26 -6.79 -12.54
C HIS A 117 -7.71 -6.39 -13.93
N GLY A 118 -7.55 -7.38 -14.81
CA GLY A 118 -7.40 -7.16 -16.25
C GLY A 118 -5.99 -6.91 -16.81
N ARG A 119 -5.97 -6.77 -18.14
CA ARG A 119 -4.78 -6.43 -18.92
C ARG A 119 -4.36 -4.98 -18.63
N PRO A 120 -3.05 -4.69 -18.53
CA PRO A 120 -2.60 -3.32 -18.31
C PRO A 120 -2.92 -2.44 -19.52
N ASP A 121 -3.58 -1.30 -19.27
CA ASP A 121 -3.87 -0.31 -20.30
C ASP A 121 -2.57 0.18 -20.98
N PRO A 122 -2.64 0.68 -22.23
CA PRO A 122 -1.47 1.24 -22.92
C PRO A 122 -0.71 2.29 -22.09
N ILE A 123 -1.44 3.17 -21.40
CA ILE A 123 -0.89 4.20 -20.51
C ILE A 123 -0.13 3.57 -19.33
N GLN A 124 -0.67 2.48 -18.77
CA GLN A 124 -0.02 1.77 -17.66
C GLN A 124 1.26 1.10 -18.14
N LYS A 125 1.27 0.46 -19.32
CA LYS A 125 2.49 -0.12 -19.89
C LYS A 125 3.58 0.92 -20.08
N MET A 126 3.21 2.10 -20.59
CA MET A 126 4.13 3.22 -20.75
C MET A 126 4.69 3.69 -19.41
N ASN A 127 3.83 3.94 -18.41
CA ASN A 127 4.27 4.34 -17.08
C ASN A 127 5.16 3.28 -16.43
N THR A 128 4.81 2.00 -16.53
CA THR A 128 5.62 0.88 -16.04
C THR A 128 6.99 0.81 -16.74
N PHE A 129 7.04 1.09 -18.04
CA PHE A 129 8.30 1.14 -18.78
C PHE A 129 9.21 2.26 -18.27
N PHE A 130 8.69 3.49 -18.18
CA PHE A 130 9.47 4.62 -17.67
C PHE A 130 9.86 4.42 -16.19
N TYR A 131 8.96 3.89 -15.38
CA TYR A 131 9.22 3.58 -13.97
C TYR A 131 10.34 2.54 -13.83
N LYS A 132 10.29 1.43 -14.57
CA LYS A 132 11.36 0.42 -14.58
C LYS A 132 12.67 1.02 -15.10
N LYS A 133 12.63 1.86 -16.14
CA LYS A 133 13.83 2.53 -16.67
C LYS A 133 14.48 3.45 -15.65
N LEU A 134 13.69 4.21 -14.89
CA LEU A 134 14.18 5.08 -13.82
C LEU A 134 14.68 4.27 -12.61
N GLN A 135 13.91 3.25 -12.18
CA GLN A 135 14.26 2.37 -11.07
C GLN A 135 15.60 1.66 -11.29
N TYR A 136 15.86 1.18 -12.51
CA TYR A 136 17.10 0.50 -12.87
C TYR A 136 18.17 1.41 -13.46
N HIS A 137 17.99 2.73 -13.39
CA HIS A 137 19.01 3.66 -13.85
C HIS A 137 20.26 3.53 -12.97
N GLY A 138 21.38 3.13 -13.58
CA GLY A 138 22.64 2.92 -12.86
C GLY A 138 22.70 1.64 -12.01
N THR A 139 21.71 0.74 -12.11
CA THR A 139 21.68 -0.53 -11.37
C THR A 139 21.32 -1.72 -12.27
N VAL A 140 21.57 -2.94 -11.78
CA VAL A 140 21.28 -4.17 -12.53
C VAL A 140 19.81 -4.55 -12.38
N ASN A 141 19.14 -4.83 -13.50
CA ASN A 141 17.75 -5.29 -13.45
C ASN A 141 17.65 -6.78 -13.08
N HIS A 142 17.57 -7.06 -11.78
CA HIS A 142 17.36 -8.43 -11.27
C HIS A 142 16.01 -9.04 -11.69
N GLY A 143 15.01 -8.22 -12.04
CA GLY A 143 13.71 -8.67 -12.50
C GLY A 143 13.71 -9.22 -13.93
N ALA A 144 14.78 -9.00 -14.71
CA ALA A 144 14.88 -9.51 -16.09
C ALA A 144 14.79 -11.04 -16.19
N ARG A 145 15.17 -11.77 -15.12
CA ARG A 145 15.02 -13.24 -15.02
C ARG A 145 13.58 -13.71 -15.16
N ASN A 146 12.61 -12.90 -14.72
CA ASN A 146 11.20 -13.27 -14.74
C ASN A 146 10.69 -13.45 -16.18
N LYS A 147 11.33 -12.85 -17.20
CA LYS A 147 10.97 -13.07 -18.61
C LYS A 147 11.15 -14.51 -19.07
N LYS A 148 12.11 -15.23 -18.47
CA LYS A 148 12.41 -16.64 -18.78
C LYS A 148 11.64 -17.61 -17.90
N GLN A 149 10.86 -17.10 -16.95
CA GLN A 149 10.12 -17.95 -16.02
C GLN A 149 8.99 -18.64 -16.79
N PRO A 150 8.90 -19.98 -16.74
CA PRO A 150 7.80 -20.70 -17.38
C PRO A 150 6.50 -20.19 -16.76
N LEU A 151 5.53 -19.88 -17.61
CA LEU A 151 4.18 -19.60 -17.13
C LEU A 151 3.67 -20.91 -16.53
N PRO A 152 3.40 -20.98 -15.21
CA PRO A 152 2.66 -22.12 -14.70
C PRO A 152 1.36 -22.09 -15.50
N GLY A 153 1.07 -23.18 -16.21
CA GLY A 153 -0.22 -23.30 -16.86
C GLY A 153 -1.26 -23.26 -15.75
N SER A 154 -1.80 -22.09 -15.44
CA SER A 154 -3.05 -22.00 -14.72
C SER A 154 -4.04 -22.59 -15.71
N ARG A 155 -4.30 -23.89 -15.54
CA ARG A 155 -5.39 -24.59 -16.19
C ARG A 155 -6.64 -23.83 -15.77
N ASP A 156 -7.03 -22.85 -16.57
CA ASP A 156 -8.40 -22.35 -16.55
C ASP A 156 -9.21 -23.53 -17.10
N ILE A 157 -9.63 -24.41 -16.18
CA ILE A 157 -10.29 -25.70 -16.45
C ILE A 157 -11.56 -25.45 -17.30
N LEU A 158 -12.07 -24.21 -17.29
CA LEU A 158 -13.23 -23.75 -18.03
C LEU A 158 -12.94 -23.29 -19.46
N LYS A 159 -11.67 -23.04 -19.83
CA LYS A 159 -11.29 -22.51 -21.16
C LYS A 159 -10.50 -23.49 -22.05
N GLN A 160 -10.00 -24.61 -21.53
CA GLN A 160 -9.22 -25.55 -22.34
C GLN A 160 -10.11 -26.51 -23.16
N LYS A 161 -10.43 -26.13 -24.41
CA LYS A 161 -10.69 -27.10 -25.50
C LYS A 161 -9.44 -27.21 -26.36
N GLY A 162 -8.70 -28.31 -26.17
CA GLY A 162 -7.66 -28.83 -27.07
C GLY A 162 -6.49 -27.88 -27.39
N VAL A 163 -5.38 -28.00 -26.65
CA VAL A 163 -4.07 -27.51 -27.12
C VAL A 163 -2.98 -28.50 -26.69
N ASP A 164 -2.11 -28.82 -27.65
CA ASP A 164 -1.11 -29.88 -27.66
C ASP A 164 -0.09 -29.83 -26.49
N MET A 165 0.14 -31.00 -25.89
CA MET A 165 0.92 -31.21 -24.66
C MET A 165 2.44 -31.06 -24.82
N GLU A 166 2.94 -30.70 -26.00
CA GLU A 166 4.39 -30.78 -26.29
C GLU A 166 5.19 -29.56 -25.79
N LYS A 167 4.52 -28.46 -25.41
CA LYS A 167 5.16 -27.20 -24.97
C LYS A 167 4.97 -26.84 -23.51
N SER A 168 4.35 -27.70 -22.71
CA SER A 168 4.26 -27.52 -21.25
C SER A 168 5.38 -28.30 -20.58
N VAL A 169 6.29 -27.60 -19.88
CA VAL A 169 7.27 -28.24 -19.01
C VAL A 169 6.51 -29.11 -17.99
N PRO A 170 6.77 -30.42 -17.91
CA PRO A 170 6.12 -31.27 -16.94
C PRO A 170 6.55 -30.84 -15.55
N VAL A 171 5.56 -30.65 -14.67
CA VAL A 171 5.80 -30.43 -13.24
C VAL A 171 6.59 -31.64 -12.73
N LEU A 172 7.72 -31.37 -12.08
CA LEU A 172 8.54 -32.40 -11.44
C LEU A 172 7.66 -33.37 -10.63
N GLY A 173 7.71 -34.66 -10.98
CA GLY A 173 7.53 -35.73 -10.01
C GLY A 173 6.23 -36.53 -10.00
N GLU A 174 5.44 -36.61 -11.08
CA GLU A 174 4.38 -37.64 -11.16
C GLU A 174 4.86 -38.85 -11.96
N ARG A 175 5.27 -39.91 -11.24
CA ARG A 175 5.32 -41.26 -11.81
C ARG A 175 3.90 -41.64 -12.20
N VAL A 176 3.64 -41.73 -13.50
CA VAL A 176 2.42 -42.33 -14.03
C VAL A 176 2.50 -43.83 -13.73
N ILE A 177 1.78 -44.30 -12.71
CA ILE A 177 1.55 -45.73 -12.52
C ILE A 177 0.62 -46.17 -13.64
N THR A 178 1.12 -46.97 -14.56
CA THR A 178 0.32 -47.57 -15.63
C THR A 178 -0.54 -48.69 -15.06
N ARG A 179 -1.75 -48.85 -15.61
CA ARG A 179 -2.79 -49.80 -15.18
C ARG A 179 -2.43 -51.29 -15.34
N GLU A 180 -1.17 -51.59 -15.61
CA GLU A 180 -0.60 -52.94 -15.71
C GLU A 180 0.15 -53.35 -14.43
N GLU A 181 0.27 -52.45 -13.45
CA GLU A 181 0.87 -52.71 -12.12
C GLU A 181 -0.18 -52.83 -10.99
N LEU A 182 -1.41 -53.26 -11.31
CA LEU A 182 -2.47 -53.63 -10.35
C LEU A 182 -2.91 -55.09 -10.55
#